data_AF-A0A6I7QHS5-F1
#
_entry.id   AF-A0A6I7QHS5-F1
#
_cell.length_a   1.000
_cell.length_b   1.000
_cell.length_c   1.000
_cell.angle_alpha   90.00
_cell.angle_beta   90.00
_cell.angle_gamma   90.00
#
_symmetry.space_group_name_H-M   'P 1'
#
loop_
_entity.id
_entity.type
_entity.pdbx_description
1 polymer ?
#
loop_
_entity_poly.entity_id
_entity_poly.type
_entity_poly.pdbx_seq_one_letter_code
_entity_poly.pdbx_strand_id
1 'polypeptide(L)'
;MSCKILKYQIMSFDLQSLIPEHIALLKPYLSARDEFNDHHESFVFLDANELPEPLHGFPANINRYPGNEPGRLKEKLAVIKNIDPESIFLGNGSDEIIDLIMRCFARAGKDEIMTFPPTFGMYANRAVANNLSVKEVPLDHRFMIRIKDTLGAISQETSQIYVCHPNNPSGNLQAREHVISLLEHFHGIVVVDEAYIDFSPENSLIPLLAKYPNLIVLQTFSKAFGLAGARVGVAYASADIVRVLEKVRCPYNIGSVSAGLAEKALNSYADYLLNVKYLRNQRDELAGSIAGMPLVEKVYPSDANFLLVKTSDAGAIYNHLVRNGVVVRNRDKEAGCSGCVRITVGTAEENQRLLNVWRKFNGNTDPSAEVYRQEGDITGKSGRKNAFQGYAGNEQANEPGGEHLPGLWEQAARRATIKRKTAETDITLKINLDGKGYSNIETGIGFFDHMLQQIAKHGLIDLEIHAVGDLETDPHHTIEDTGITLGAAVLEALGGKKGLERYGFSLPMDDSSAQVMLDFGGRFYLKWDAAFAAPHVGGIPASLFGHFFRSFAEAAKCNLHIQAAGEDDHHKIEAIFKAFAKTLRMATRRNSHDIMPSTKGVL
;
A
#
# COMPACT_ATOMS: atom_id res chain seq x y z
N MET A 1 -62.79 -3.15 3.63
CA MET A 1 -61.82 -2.38 2.80
C MET A 1 -60.60 -3.28 2.58
N SER A 2 -60.51 -3.88 1.40
CA SER A 2 -59.48 -4.85 1.05
C SER A 2 -58.18 -4.13 0.71
N CYS A 3 -57.11 -4.41 1.46
CA CYS A 3 -55.76 -3.92 1.19
C CYS A 3 -55.26 -4.59 -0.09
N LYS A 4 -55.17 -3.83 -1.20
CA LYS A 4 -54.55 -4.30 -2.45
C LYS A 4 -53.05 -4.42 -2.22
N ILE A 5 -52.60 -5.65 -1.96
CA ILE A 5 -51.20 -6.03 -2.14
C ILE A 5 -50.91 -5.88 -3.64
N LEU A 6 -50.16 -4.85 -4.00
CA LEU A 6 -49.57 -4.71 -5.34
C LEU A 6 -48.67 -5.92 -5.57
N LYS A 7 -49.20 -6.93 -6.28
CA LYS A 7 -48.38 -7.99 -6.88
C LYS A 7 -47.60 -7.34 -8.01
N TYR A 8 -46.40 -6.86 -7.72
CA TYR A 8 -45.47 -6.50 -8.78
C TYR A 8 -45.06 -7.79 -9.50
N GLN A 9 -45.44 -7.89 -10.76
CA GLN A 9 -45.07 -9.00 -11.62
C GLN A 9 -43.57 -8.84 -11.92
N ILE A 10 -42.74 -9.83 -11.57
CA ILE A 10 -41.31 -9.84 -11.92
C ILE A 10 -41.23 -9.72 -13.44
N MET A 11 -40.64 -8.64 -13.93
CA MET A 11 -40.58 -8.35 -15.36
C MET A 11 -39.33 -8.99 -15.98
N SER A 12 -39.43 -9.49 -17.21
CA SER A 12 -38.31 -10.12 -17.91
C SER A 12 -37.26 -9.09 -18.34
N PHE A 13 -36.00 -9.32 -17.98
CA PHE A 13 -34.85 -8.52 -18.43
C PHE A 13 -34.45 -8.89 -19.86
N ASP A 14 -34.26 -7.88 -20.71
CA ASP A 14 -33.75 -8.03 -22.09
C ASP A 14 -32.55 -7.09 -22.29
N LEU A 15 -31.35 -7.66 -22.24
CA LEU A 15 -30.10 -6.92 -22.41
C LEU A 15 -30.01 -6.25 -23.80
N GLN A 16 -30.52 -6.87 -24.86
CA GLN A 16 -30.36 -6.34 -26.22
C GLN A 16 -31.09 -5.01 -26.40
N SER A 17 -32.22 -4.84 -25.71
CA SER A 17 -32.97 -3.59 -25.69
C SER A 17 -32.21 -2.40 -25.08
N LEU A 18 -31.17 -2.67 -24.27
CA LEU A 18 -30.39 -1.65 -23.55
C LEU A 18 -29.10 -1.25 -24.26
N ILE A 19 -28.63 -2.05 -25.24
CA ILE A 19 -27.38 -1.79 -25.95
C ILE A 19 -27.66 -0.81 -27.10
N PRO A 20 -27.03 0.38 -27.14
CA PRO A 20 -27.16 1.28 -28.29
C PRO A 20 -26.74 0.58 -29.59
N GLU A 21 -27.47 0.85 -30.68
CA GLU A 21 -27.26 0.17 -31.98
C GLU A 21 -25.79 0.21 -32.45
N HIS A 22 -25.14 1.37 -32.33
CA HIS A 22 -23.74 1.53 -32.71
C HIS A 22 -22.78 0.66 -31.87
N ILE A 23 -23.10 0.39 -30.59
CA ILE A 23 -22.33 -0.53 -29.74
C ILE A 23 -22.63 -1.98 -30.11
N ALA A 24 -23.89 -2.31 -30.41
CA ALA A 24 -24.28 -3.66 -30.81
C ALA A 24 -23.50 -4.14 -32.07
N LEU A 25 -23.27 -3.21 -33.01
CA LEU A 25 -22.52 -3.43 -34.25
C LEU A 25 -21.00 -3.57 -34.07
N LEU A 26 -20.44 -3.19 -32.92
CA LEU A 26 -19.00 -3.32 -32.66
C LEU A 26 -18.58 -4.79 -32.59
N LYS A 27 -17.44 -5.07 -33.23
CA LYS A 27 -16.68 -6.30 -33.04
C LYS A 27 -15.53 -6.03 -32.06
N PRO A 28 -15.25 -6.94 -31.13
CA PRO A 28 -14.11 -6.77 -30.24
C PRO A 28 -12.81 -6.72 -31.06
N TYR A 29 -11.88 -5.88 -30.64
CA TYR A 29 -10.53 -5.90 -31.19
C TYR A 29 -9.83 -7.18 -30.72
N LEU A 30 -9.29 -7.97 -31.66
CA LEU A 30 -8.48 -9.15 -31.39
C LEU A 30 -7.05 -8.85 -31.79
N SER A 31 -6.12 -9.02 -30.85
CA SER A 31 -4.69 -8.98 -31.14
C SER A 31 -4.18 -10.37 -31.52
N ALA A 32 -2.99 -10.45 -32.15
CA ALA A 32 -2.36 -11.74 -32.41
C ALA A 32 -2.11 -12.54 -31.12
N ARG A 33 -1.91 -11.84 -30.00
CA ARG A 33 -1.75 -12.46 -28.67
C ARG A 33 -3.04 -13.12 -28.18
N ASP A 34 -4.19 -12.55 -28.51
CA ASP A 34 -5.50 -13.14 -28.17
C ASP A 34 -5.76 -14.41 -29.01
N GLU A 35 -5.29 -14.45 -30.25
CA GLU A 35 -5.47 -15.58 -31.18
C GLU A 35 -4.64 -16.83 -30.80
N PHE A 36 -3.49 -16.64 -30.13
CA PHE A 36 -2.54 -17.71 -29.81
C PHE A 36 -2.35 -17.95 -28.29
N ASN A 37 -3.38 -17.66 -27.49
CA ASN A 37 -3.31 -17.63 -26.02
C ASN A 37 -2.80 -18.92 -25.34
N ASP A 38 -2.99 -20.09 -25.96
CA ASP A 38 -2.66 -21.38 -25.34
C ASP A 38 -1.18 -21.82 -25.50
N HIS A 39 -0.36 -21.08 -26.27
CA HIS A 39 1.02 -21.48 -26.60
C HIS A 39 2.04 -20.32 -26.55
N HIS A 40 1.73 -19.23 -25.83
CA HIS A 40 2.57 -18.01 -25.73
C HIS A 40 4.06 -18.26 -25.48
N GLU A 41 4.41 -19.21 -24.62
CA GLU A 41 5.82 -19.47 -24.25
C GLU A 41 6.65 -20.11 -25.38
N SER A 42 6.01 -20.62 -26.44
CA SER A 42 6.67 -21.28 -27.57
C SER A 42 6.78 -20.39 -28.82
N PHE A 43 6.20 -19.19 -28.80
CA PHE A 43 6.12 -18.31 -29.95
C PHE A 43 7.06 -17.11 -29.85
N VAL A 44 7.56 -16.67 -31.01
CA VAL A 44 8.33 -15.43 -31.16
C VAL A 44 7.41 -14.35 -31.71
N PHE A 45 7.13 -13.32 -30.91
CA PHE A 45 6.20 -12.24 -31.26
C PHE A 45 6.91 -11.08 -32.00
N LEU A 46 6.57 -10.93 -33.28
CA LEU A 46 7.04 -9.89 -34.22
C LEU A 46 5.87 -9.16 -34.89
N ASP A 47 4.77 -8.96 -34.16
CA ASP A 47 3.47 -8.49 -34.66
C ASP A 47 3.16 -7.01 -34.32
N ALA A 48 3.72 -6.49 -33.23
CA ALA A 48 3.29 -5.22 -32.63
C ALA A 48 4.34 -4.09 -32.63
N ASN A 49 5.40 -4.19 -33.43
CA ASN A 49 6.49 -3.20 -33.54
C ASN A 49 7.17 -2.84 -32.20
N GLU A 50 7.27 -3.82 -31.30
CA GLU A 50 7.87 -3.66 -29.98
C GLU A 50 9.38 -3.83 -30.04
N LEU A 51 10.10 -3.19 -29.11
CA LEU A 51 11.52 -3.47 -28.93
C LEU A 51 11.71 -4.93 -28.49
N PRO A 52 12.77 -5.61 -28.95
CA PRO A 52 13.03 -6.98 -28.57
C PRO A 52 13.36 -7.13 -27.07
N GLU A 53 14.06 -6.14 -26.51
CA GLU A 53 14.54 -6.11 -25.12
C GLU A 53 14.08 -4.82 -24.41
N PRO A 54 13.90 -4.87 -23.07
CA PRO A 54 13.66 -3.67 -22.29
C PRO A 54 14.93 -2.82 -22.13
N LEU A 55 14.74 -1.55 -21.75
CA LEU A 55 15.86 -0.69 -21.38
C LEU A 55 16.56 -1.25 -20.13
N HIS A 56 17.87 -1.01 -20.04
CA HIS A 56 18.66 -1.45 -18.89
C HIS A 56 18.08 -0.93 -17.57
N GLY A 57 17.94 -1.82 -16.58
CA GLY A 57 17.38 -1.51 -15.26
C GLY A 57 15.85 -1.61 -15.15
N PHE A 58 15.14 -1.86 -16.26
CA PHE A 58 13.70 -2.08 -16.22
C PHE A 58 13.34 -3.58 -16.09
N PRO A 59 12.14 -3.91 -15.58
CA PRO A 59 11.69 -5.30 -15.45
C PRO A 59 11.70 -6.03 -16.80
N ALA A 60 12.02 -7.32 -16.77
CA ALA A 60 11.91 -8.18 -17.96
C ALA A 60 10.50 -8.12 -18.55
N ASN A 61 10.40 -8.21 -19.88
CA ASN A 61 9.15 -8.19 -20.65
C ASN A 61 8.31 -6.90 -20.58
N ILE A 62 8.77 -5.82 -19.90
CA ILE A 62 8.02 -4.56 -19.88
C ILE A 62 7.96 -3.85 -21.25
N ASN A 63 8.89 -4.18 -22.14
CA ASN A 63 8.97 -3.73 -23.52
C ASN A 63 7.86 -4.31 -24.41
N ARG A 64 7.10 -5.27 -23.90
CA ARG A 64 6.04 -5.99 -24.60
C ARG A 64 4.68 -5.57 -24.03
N TYR A 65 3.67 -5.51 -24.89
CA TYR A 65 2.27 -5.42 -24.50
C TYR A 65 1.95 -6.53 -23.50
N PRO A 66 0.92 -6.35 -22.66
CA PRO A 66 0.46 -7.39 -21.76
C PRO A 66 0.17 -8.70 -22.51
N GLY A 67 0.56 -9.83 -21.93
CA GLY A 67 0.14 -11.16 -22.35
C GLY A 67 -1.12 -11.58 -21.58
N ASN A 68 -1.13 -12.82 -21.07
CA ASN A 68 -2.27 -13.37 -20.35
C ASN A 68 -2.32 -13.00 -18.84
N GLU A 69 -1.53 -12.02 -18.37
CA GLU A 69 -1.56 -11.60 -16.96
C GLU A 69 -2.95 -11.15 -16.48
N PRO A 70 -3.72 -10.34 -17.25
CA PRO A 70 -5.10 -10.01 -16.87
C PRO A 70 -6.02 -11.24 -16.82
N GLY A 71 -5.83 -12.23 -17.70
CA GLY A 71 -6.60 -13.47 -17.69
C GLY A 71 -6.34 -14.30 -16.44
N ARG A 72 -5.07 -14.50 -16.06
CA ARG A 72 -4.70 -15.16 -14.79
C ARG A 72 -5.27 -14.43 -13.57
N LEU A 73 -5.30 -13.10 -13.60
CA LEU A 73 -5.92 -12.30 -12.54
C LEU A 73 -7.44 -12.58 -12.45
N LYS A 74 -8.15 -12.65 -13.59
CA LYS A 74 -9.57 -13.04 -13.63
C LYS A 74 -9.78 -14.45 -13.05
N GLU A 75 -8.96 -15.43 -13.43
CA GLU A 75 -9.05 -16.80 -12.91
C GLU A 75 -8.91 -16.87 -11.39
N LYS A 76 -7.94 -16.15 -10.82
CA LYS A 76 -7.78 -16.10 -9.36
C LYS A 76 -8.96 -15.43 -8.67
N LEU A 77 -9.45 -14.33 -9.22
CA LEU A 77 -10.64 -13.65 -8.70
C LEU A 77 -11.88 -14.55 -8.78
N ALA A 78 -12.04 -15.31 -9.87
CA ALA A 78 -13.13 -16.27 -10.06
C ALA A 78 -13.13 -17.34 -8.96
N VAL A 79 -11.97 -17.90 -8.63
CA VAL A 79 -11.82 -18.85 -7.51
C VAL A 79 -12.18 -18.20 -6.18
N ILE A 80 -11.66 -16.99 -5.89
CA ILE A 80 -11.91 -16.30 -4.62
C ILE A 80 -13.39 -15.92 -4.45
N LYS A 81 -14.04 -15.47 -5.54
CA LYS A 81 -15.43 -14.99 -5.51
C LYS A 81 -16.45 -16.08 -5.82
N ASN A 82 -15.99 -17.28 -6.20
CA ASN A 82 -16.82 -18.42 -6.59
C ASN A 82 -17.81 -18.09 -7.72
N ILE A 83 -17.28 -17.57 -8.83
CA ILE A 83 -18.01 -17.21 -10.06
C ILE A 83 -17.19 -17.60 -11.28
N ASP A 84 -17.80 -17.60 -12.46
CA ASP A 84 -17.07 -17.85 -13.71
C ASP A 84 -16.14 -16.70 -14.09
N PRO A 85 -14.93 -16.97 -14.63
CA PRO A 85 -14.03 -15.92 -15.13
C PRO A 85 -14.65 -15.02 -16.21
N GLU A 86 -15.58 -15.54 -17.00
CA GLU A 86 -16.35 -14.78 -18.01
C GLU A 86 -17.29 -13.74 -17.39
N SER A 87 -17.58 -13.86 -16.09
CA SER A 87 -18.37 -12.89 -15.33
C SER A 87 -17.52 -11.75 -14.75
N ILE A 88 -16.25 -11.65 -15.14
CA ILE A 88 -15.28 -10.69 -14.60
C ILE A 88 -14.74 -9.79 -15.71
N PHE A 89 -14.89 -8.48 -15.50
CA PHE A 89 -14.27 -7.44 -16.31
C PHE A 89 -13.22 -6.68 -15.50
N LEU A 90 -12.07 -6.38 -16.10
CA LEU A 90 -11.00 -5.62 -15.46
C LEU A 90 -10.87 -4.24 -16.13
N GLY A 91 -10.75 -3.18 -15.33
CA GLY A 91 -10.58 -1.82 -15.82
C GLY A 91 -9.56 -1.00 -15.02
N ASN A 92 -9.14 0.14 -15.59
CA ASN A 92 -8.18 1.08 -15.01
C ASN A 92 -8.75 1.82 -13.78
N GLY A 93 -8.91 1.07 -12.69
CA GLY A 93 -9.76 1.44 -11.57
C GLY A 93 -11.25 1.33 -11.92
N SER A 94 -12.10 1.48 -10.91
CA SER A 94 -13.56 1.45 -11.10
C SER A 94 -14.06 2.61 -11.98
N ASP A 95 -13.31 3.72 -12.07
CA ASP A 95 -13.69 4.90 -12.85
C ASP A 95 -13.78 4.60 -14.36
N GLU A 96 -12.86 3.80 -14.92
CA GLU A 96 -12.94 3.37 -16.33
C GLU A 96 -14.18 2.49 -16.55
N ILE A 97 -14.46 1.60 -15.59
CA ILE A 97 -15.59 0.67 -15.68
C ILE A 97 -16.92 1.44 -15.62
N ILE A 98 -17.04 2.42 -14.72
CA ILE A 98 -18.21 3.31 -14.62
C ILE A 98 -18.46 4.01 -15.96
N ASP A 99 -17.40 4.55 -16.57
CA ASP A 99 -17.48 5.23 -17.87
C ASP A 99 -17.91 4.27 -18.99
N LEU A 100 -17.34 3.05 -19.04
CA LEU A 100 -17.70 2.04 -20.03
C LEU A 100 -19.15 1.56 -19.88
N ILE A 101 -19.65 1.36 -18.65
CA ILE A 101 -21.06 0.99 -18.41
C ILE A 101 -21.99 2.07 -18.98
N MET A 102 -21.68 3.35 -18.76
CA MET A 102 -22.46 4.46 -19.31
C MET A 102 -22.48 4.44 -20.84
N ARG A 103 -21.32 4.24 -21.47
CA ARG A 103 -21.21 4.13 -22.94
C ARG A 103 -21.97 2.94 -23.51
N CYS A 104 -21.92 1.80 -22.83
CA CYS A 104 -22.48 0.54 -23.33
C CYS A 104 -24.00 0.42 -23.17
N PHE A 105 -24.59 1.12 -22.20
CA PHE A 105 -25.99 0.91 -21.81
C PHE A 105 -26.78 2.22 -21.70
N ALA A 106 -26.36 3.28 -22.39
CA ALA A 106 -27.12 4.53 -22.48
C ALA A 106 -26.95 5.21 -23.84
N ARG A 107 -28.00 5.87 -24.30
CA ARG A 107 -28.02 6.69 -25.51
C ARG A 107 -27.66 8.12 -25.14
N ALA A 108 -26.48 8.56 -25.59
CA ALA A 108 -26.01 9.93 -25.41
C ALA A 108 -27.06 10.96 -25.87
N GLY A 109 -27.31 11.98 -25.04
CA GLY A 109 -28.27 13.06 -25.27
C GLY A 109 -29.73 12.68 -25.05
N LYS A 110 -30.03 11.43 -24.65
CA LYS A 110 -31.41 10.96 -24.44
C LYS A 110 -31.60 10.33 -23.06
N ASP A 111 -30.74 9.39 -22.69
CA ASP A 111 -30.94 8.61 -21.46
C ASP A 111 -30.35 9.35 -20.24
N GLU A 112 -30.84 8.96 -19.05
CA GLU A 112 -30.40 9.47 -17.76
C GLU A 112 -29.90 8.33 -16.86
N ILE A 113 -28.93 8.65 -16.01
CA ILE A 113 -28.57 7.79 -14.87
C ILE A 113 -29.29 8.27 -13.61
N MET A 114 -29.56 7.36 -12.68
CA MET A 114 -30.07 7.70 -11.35
C MET A 114 -28.99 7.53 -10.29
N THR A 115 -28.88 8.51 -9.38
CA THR A 115 -27.94 8.48 -8.24
C THR A 115 -28.61 8.94 -6.95
N PHE A 116 -27.97 8.68 -5.81
CA PHE A 116 -28.53 8.93 -4.48
C PHE A 116 -27.65 9.88 -3.64
N PRO A 117 -27.71 11.21 -3.85
CA PRO A 117 -26.86 12.13 -3.11
C PRO A 117 -27.22 12.19 -1.60
N PRO A 118 -26.24 12.43 -0.71
CA PRO A 118 -24.80 12.50 -1.00
C PRO A 118 -24.21 11.13 -1.31
N THR A 119 -23.46 11.04 -2.41
CA THR A 119 -22.80 9.82 -2.85
C THR A 119 -21.54 10.15 -3.66
N PHE A 120 -20.90 9.14 -4.25
CA PHE A 120 -19.65 9.32 -4.98
C PHE A 120 -19.85 10.15 -6.26
N GLY A 121 -19.26 11.34 -6.30
CA GLY A 121 -19.47 12.31 -7.39
C GLY A 121 -18.98 11.88 -8.78
N MET A 122 -18.23 10.77 -8.90
CA MET A 122 -17.79 10.28 -10.21
C MET A 122 -18.93 9.77 -11.08
N TYR A 123 -20.04 9.31 -10.51
CA TYR A 123 -21.19 8.91 -11.33
C TYR A 123 -21.74 10.11 -12.12
N ALA A 124 -22.02 11.23 -11.45
CA ALA A 124 -22.51 12.44 -12.12
C ALA A 124 -21.46 13.02 -13.09
N ASN A 125 -20.18 13.02 -12.70
CA ASN A 125 -19.11 13.51 -13.55
C ASN A 125 -18.96 12.69 -14.85
N ARG A 126 -19.01 11.35 -14.76
CA ARG A 126 -18.95 10.47 -15.93
C ARG A 126 -20.23 10.53 -16.77
N ALA A 127 -21.40 10.72 -16.15
CA ALA A 127 -22.65 10.91 -16.89
C ALA A 127 -22.58 12.14 -17.80
N VAL A 128 -22.15 13.28 -17.27
CA VAL A 128 -21.95 14.51 -18.05
C VAL A 128 -20.93 14.29 -19.17
N ALA A 129 -19.81 13.61 -18.90
CA ALA A 129 -18.80 13.30 -19.91
C ALA A 129 -19.33 12.42 -21.06
N ASN A 130 -20.35 11.59 -20.79
CA ASN A 130 -21.02 10.74 -21.77
C ASN A 130 -22.31 11.39 -22.34
N ASN A 131 -22.52 12.69 -22.10
CA ASN A 131 -23.70 13.43 -22.53
C ASN A 131 -25.01 12.81 -22.01
N LEU A 132 -25.03 12.36 -20.75
CA LEU A 132 -26.20 11.81 -20.06
C LEU A 132 -26.69 12.79 -19.00
N SER A 133 -28.01 12.81 -18.80
CA SER A 133 -28.60 13.55 -17.68
C SER A 133 -28.45 12.77 -16.37
N VAL A 134 -28.46 13.47 -15.23
CA VAL A 134 -28.39 12.85 -13.90
C VAL A 134 -29.69 13.12 -13.16
N LYS A 135 -30.38 12.03 -12.79
CA LYS A 135 -31.55 12.06 -11.92
C LYS A 135 -31.14 11.77 -10.49
N GLU A 136 -31.25 12.77 -9.65
CA GLU A 136 -30.91 12.64 -8.23
C GLU A 136 -32.15 12.30 -7.40
N VAL A 137 -32.08 11.21 -6.64
CA VAL A 137 -33.06 10.88 -5.60
C VAL A 137 -32.31 10.90 -4.27
N PRO A 138 -32.31 12.04 -3.54
CA PRO A 138 -31.50 12.18 -2.32
C PRO A 138 -31.81 11.10 -1.28
N LEU A 139 -30.79 10.65 -0.58
CA LEU A 139 -30.91 9.72 0.56
C LEU A 139 -31.72 10.37 1.69
N ASP A 140 -32.27 9.55 2.59
CA ASP A 140 -32.92 10.06 3.80
C ASP A 140 -31.90 10.62 4.81
N HIS A 141 -32.39 11.16 5.94
CA HIS A 141 -31.56 11.72 7.02
C HIS A 141 -30.63 10.68 7.71
N ARG A 142 -30.79 9.39 7.41
CA ARG A 142 -29.93 8.28 7.86
C ARG A 142 -29.01 7.79 6.74
N PHE A 143 -28.97 8.49 5.61
CA PHE A 143 -28.25 8.12 4.41
C PHE A 143 -28.72 6.80 3.79
N MET A 144 -30.03 6.52 3.85
CA MET A 144 -30.64 5.33 3.25
C MET A 144 -31.47 5.67 2.01
N ILE A 145 -31.47 4.77 1.02
CA ILE A 145 -32.31 4.87 -0.17
C ILE A 145 -33.79 4.91 0.23
N ARG A 146 -34.51 5.89 -0.32
CA ARG A 146 -35.97 6.03 -0.18
C ARG A 146 -36.67 5.21 -1.26
N ILE A 147 -36.72 3.89 -1.08
CA ILE A 147 -37.10 2.94 -2.16
C ILE A 147 -38.42 3.28 -2.86
N LYS A 148 -39.44 3.72 -2.13
CA LYS A 148 -40.73 4.11 -2.72
C LYS A 148 -40.60 5.34 -3.64
N ASP A 149 -39.85 6.35 -3.21
CA ASP A 149 -39.61 7.57 -3.98
C ASP A 149 -38.74 7.24 -5.20
N THR A 150 -37.73 6.38 -5.01
CA THR A 150 -36.86 5.89 -6.09
C THR A 150 -37.64 5.21 -7.19
N LEU A 151 -38.47 4.22 -6.85
CA LEU A 151 -39.27 3.49 -7.84
C LEU A 151 -40.28 4.40 -8.55
N GLY A 152 -40.88 5.37 -7.84
CA GLY A 152 -41.77 6.36 -8.43
C GLY A 152 -41.06 7.38 -9.33
N ALA A 153 -39.74 7.54 -9.19
CA ALA A 153 -38.93 8.44 -9.98
C ALA A 153 -38.35 7.79 -11.26
N ILE A 154 -38.46 6.48 -11.44
CA ILE A 154 -37.98 5.82 -12.66
C ILE A 154 -38.79 6.32 -13.87
N SER A 155 -38.08 6.79 -14.90
CA SER A 155 -38.66 7.23 -16.17
C SER A 155 -38.35 6.23 -17.30
N GLN A 156 -38.83 6.48 -18.51
CA GLN A 156 -38.45 5.69 -19.69
C GLN A 156 -37.02 5.98 -20.14
N GLU A 157 -36.48 7.14 -19.74
CA GLU A 157 -35.12 7.58 -20.01
C GLU A 157 -34.12 7.04 -18.99
N THR A 158 -34.57 6.59 -17.81
CA THR A 158 -33.68 6.01 -16.79
C THR A 158 -33.12 4.68 -17.30
N SER A 159 -31.85 4.68 -17.70
CA SER A 159 -31.18 3.48 -18.23
C SER A 159 -30.34 2.75 -17.17
N GLN A 160 -29.85 3.49 -16.16
CA GLN A 160 -28.92 2.97 -15.17
C GLN A 160 -29.19 3.55 -13.78
N ILE A 161 -29.02 2.75 -12.73
CA ILE A 161 -29.11 3.17 -11.33
C ILE A 161 -27.80 2.83 -10.62
N TYR A 162 -27.15 3.83 -10.02
CA TYR A 162 -25.88 3.66 -9.29
C TYR A 162 -26.10 3.70 -7.78
N VAL A 163 -25.77 2.61 -7.10
CA VAL A 163 -25.86 2.43 -5.65
C VAL A 163 -24.46 2.28 -5.08
N CYS A 164 -23.99 3.24 -4.26
CA CYS A 164 -22.72 3.08 -3.53
C CYS A 164 -22.95 2.34 -2.21
N HIS A 165 -22.22 1.24 -1.99
CA HIS A 165 -22.49 0.26 -0.93
C HIS A 165 -21.20 -0.44 -0.45
N PRO A 166 -20.60 -0.09 0.71
CA PRO A 166 -20.93 1.04 1.60
C PRO A 166 -20.84 2.40 0.90
N ASN A 167 -21.74 3.32 1.25
CA ASN A 167 -21.84 4.62 0.60
C ASN A 167 -20.65 5.53 0.94
N ASN A 168 -20.21 6.33 -0.03
CA ASN A 168 -19.25 7.42 0.18
C ASN A 168 -19.97 8.73 -0.13
N PRO A 169 -20.15 9.66 0.83
CA PRO A 169 -19.29 9.85 2.00
C PRO A 169 -19.80 9.34 3.34
N SER A 170 -21.03 8.80 3.44
CA SER A 170 -21.66 8.50 4.73
C SER A 170 -21.13 7.26 5.45
N GLY A 171 -20.57 6.30 4.72
CA GLY A 171 -19.91 5.11 5.26
C GLY A 171 -20.83 3.92 5.49
N ASN A 172 -22.15 4.08 5.52
CA ASN A 172 -23.10 3.01 5.79
C ASN A 172 -23.43 2.14 4.56
N LEU A 173 -23.78 0.88 4.81
CA LEU A 173 -24.45 0.03 3.83
C LEU A 173 -25.85 0.53 3.49
N GLN A 174 -26.30 0.22 2.28
CA GLN A 174 -27.70 0.30 1.88
C GLN A 174 -28.42 -1.00 2.22
N ALA A 175 -29.72 -0.92 2.53
CA ALA A 175 -30.51 -2.10 2.85
C ALA A 175 -30.57 -3.05 1.65
N ARG A 176 -30.24 -4.33 1.88
CA ARG A 176 -30.20 -5.36 0.84
C ARG A 176 -31.54 -5.49 0.12
N GLU A 177 -32.63 -5.36 0.85
CA GLU A 177 -34.00 -5.43 0.33
C GLU A 177 -34.31 -4.28 -0.62
N HIS A 178 -33.73 -3.10 -0.39
CA HIS A 178 -33.87 -1.97 -1.32
C HIS A 178 -33.15 -2.25 -2.62
N VAL A 179 -31.93 -2.79 -2.58
CA VAL A 179 -31.18 -3.14 -3.80
C VAL A 179 -31.90 -4.25 -4.58
N ILE A 180 -32.39 -5.28 -3.88
CA ILE A 180 -33.21 -6.34 -4.50
C ILE A 180 -34.48 -5.76 -5.12
N SER A 181 -35.15 -4.83 -4.44
CA SER A 181 -36.35 -4.18 -4.97
C SER A 181 -36.03 -3.40 -6.25
N LEU A 182 -34.88 -2.73 -6.34
CA LEU A 182 -34.45 -2.09 -7.59
C LEU A 182 -34.24 -3.15 -8.69
N LEU A 183 -33.51 -4.23 -8.40
CA LEU A 183 -33.25 -5.31 -9.37
C LEU A 183 -34.52 -5.96 -9.91
N GLU A 184 -35.56 -6.10 -9.09
CA GLU A 184 -36.83 -6.73 -9.46
C GLU A 184 -37.81 -5.81 -10.21
N HIS A 185 -37.67 -4.49 -10.04
CA HIS A 185 -38.65 -3.50 -10.55
C HIS A 185 -38.06 -2.48 -11.54
N PHE A 186 -36.76 -2.58 -11.86
CA PHE A 186 -36.08 -1.74 -12.83
C PHE A 186 -35.58 -2.56 -14.02
N HIS A 187 -35.86 -2.09 -15.23
CA HIS A 187 -35.50 -2.77 -16.48
C HIS A 187 -34.06 -2.53 -16.93
N GLY A 188 -33.47 -1.42 -16.52
CA GLY A 188 -32.11 -1.06 -16.90
C GLY A 188 -31.05 -1.76 -16.04
N ILE A 189 -29.83 -1.23 -16.09
CA ILE A 189 -28.69 -1.76 -15.34
C ILE A 189 -28.66 -1.19 -13.92
N VAL A 190 -28.57 -2.05 -12.92
CA VAL A 190 -28.30 -1.65 -11.54
C VAL A 190 -26.82 -1.87 -11.26
N VAL A 191 -26.09 -0.78 -11.04
CA VAL A 191 -24.67 -0.81 -10.68
C VAL A 191 -24.54 -0.63 -9.18
N VAL A 192 -23.98 -1.61 -8.49
CA VAL A 192 -23.65 -1.54 -7.07
C VAL A 192 -22.14 -1.35 -6.94
N ASP A 193 -21.73 -0.18 -6.49
CA ASP A 193 -20.33 0.15 -6.23
C ASP A 193 -19.93 -0.28 -4.83
N GLU A 194 -19.21 -1.39 -4.79
CA GLU A 194 -18.67 -2.05 -3.60
C GLU A 194 -17.19 -1.72 -3.35
N ALA A 195 -16.74 -0.51 -3.68
CA ALA A 195 -15.35 -0.09 -3.47
C ALA A 195 -14.83 -0.24 -2.01
N TYR A 196 -15.73 -0.33 -1.03
CA TYR A 196 -15.41 -0.43 0.40
C TYR A 196 -15.97 -1.69 1.07
N ILE A 197 -16.54 -2.63 0.32
CA ILE A 197 -17.23 -3.81 0.89
C ILE A 197 -16.33 -4.66 1.76
N ASP A 198 -15.02 -4.66 1.49
CA ASP A 198 -14.04 -5.43 2.23
C ASP A 198 -13.97 -5.03 3.72
N PHE A 199 -14.35 -3.79 4.07
CA PHE A 199 -14.40 -3.31 5.45
C PHE A 199 -15.74 -3.59 6.15
N SER A 200 -16.74 -4.03 5.39
CA SER A 200 -18.09 -4.29 5.86
C SER A 200 -18.15 -5.53 6.76
N PRO A 201 -19.07 -5.58 7.73
CA PRO A 201 -19.43 -6.82 8.39
C PRO A 201 -20.29 -7.75 7.52
N GLU A 202 -20.93 -7.23 6.47
CA GLU A 202 -21.78 -7.98 5.55
C GLU A 202 -21.02 -8.47 4.31
N ASN A 203 -21.54 -9.53 3.69
CA ASN A 203 -21.01 -10.08 2.45
C ASN A 203 -21.44 -9.25 1.24
N SER A 204 -20.59 -9.25 0.22
CA SER A 204 -20.86 -8.71 -1.11
C SER A 204 -22.16 -9.22 -1.75
N LEU A 205 -22.73 -8.41 -2.65
CA LEU A 205 -23.87 -8.76 -3.48
C LEU A 205 -23.52 -9.61 -4.70
N ILE A 206 -22.24 -9.93 -4.96
CA ILE A 206 -21.80 -10.81 -6.07
C ILE A 206 -22.64 -12.10 -6.21
N PRO A 207 -23.01 -12.83 -5.14
CA PRO A 207 -23.83 -14.04 -5.27
C PRO A 207 -25.21 -13.80 -5.90
N LEU A 208 -25.71 -12.56 -5.92
CA LEU A 208 -26.97 -12.20 -6.56
C LEU A 208 -26.90 -12.19 -8.09
N LEU A 209 -25.71 -12.17 -8.69
CA LEU A 209 -25.52 -12.21 -10.14
C LEU A 209 -26.18 -13.44 -10.78
N ALA A 210 -26.20 -14.57 -10.07
CA ALA A 210 -26.85 -15.80 -10.53
C ALA A 210 -28.37 -15.65 -10.70
N LYS A 211 -29.00 -14.72 -9.98
CA LYS A 211 -30.45 -14.47 -10.02
C LYS A 211 -30.80 -13.23 -10.86
N TYR A 212 -29.95 -12.21 -10.86
CA TYR A 212 -30.26 -10.90 -11.44
C TYR A 212 -29.26 -10.54 -12.55
N PRO A 213 -29.61 -10.81 -13.82
CA PRO A 213 -28.71 -10.58 -14.96
C PRO A 213 -28.46 -9.10 -15.29
N ASN A 214 -29.22 -8.19 -14.67
CA ASN A 214 -29.09 -6.73 -14.79
C ASN A 214 -28.22 -6.09 -13.69
N LEU A 215 -27.65 -6.89 -12.79
CA LEU A 215 -26.74 -6.43 -11.74
C LEU A 215 -25.30 -6.35 -12.26
N ILE A 216 -24.63 -5.25 -11.96
CA ILE A 216 -23.18 -5.12 -12.04
C ILE A 216 -22.66 -4.73 -10.66
N VAL A 217 -21.71 -5.48 -10.13
CA VAL A 217 -21.02 -5.15 -8.87
C VAL A 217 -19.60 -4.66 -9.16
N LEU A 218 -19.24 -3.48 -8.67
CA LEU A 218 -17.89 -2.93 -8.82
C LEU A 218 -17.06 -3.14 -7.55
N GLN A 219 -15.84 -3.66 -7.67
CA GLN A 219 -14.86 -3.69 -6.59
C GLN A 219 -13.53 -3.09 -7.07
N THR A 220 -12.59 -2.87 -6.16
CA THR A 220 -11.32 -2.22 -6.50
C THR A 220 -10.14 -2.72 -5.68
N PHE A 221 -8.97 -2.74 -6.29
CA PHE A 221 -7.70 -2.92 -5.59
C PHE A 221 -7.21 -1.63 -4.93
N SER A 222 -7.90 -0.51 -5.13
CA SER A 222 -7.44 0.81 -4.66
C SER A 222 -7.54 1.01 -3.16
N LYS A 223 -8.43 0.28 -2.47
CA LYS A 223 -8.79 0.55 -1.07
C LYS A 223 -8.18 -0.51 -0.15
N ALA A 224 -8.92 -1.57 0.16
CA ALA A 224 -8.49 -2.60 1.11
C ALA A 224 -7.20 -3.31 0.70
N PHE A 225 -6.97 -3.49 -0.61
CA PHE A 225 -5.71 -4.05 -1.13
C PHE A 225 -4.52 -3.08 -1.10
N GLY A 226 -4.71 -1.79 -0.82
CA GLY A 226 -3.61 -0.82 -0.75
C GLY A 226 -2.93 -0.50 -2.09
N LEU A 227 -3.55 -0.83 -3.22
CA LEU A 227 -2.96 -0.69 -4.57
C LEU A 227 -3.59 0.45 -5.38
N ALA A 228 -3.89 1.59 -4.75
CA ALA A 228 -4.46 2.75 -5.45
C ALA A 228 -3.61 3.20 -6.64
N GLY A 229 -2.28 3.14 -6.53
CA GLY A 229 -1.35 3.50 -7.60
C GLY A 229 -1.32 2.51 -8.78
N ALA A 230 -1.75 1.26 -8.59
CA ALA A 230 -1.78 0.27 -9.66
C ALA A 230 -2.96 0.45 -10.62
N ARG A 231 -3.98 1.22 -10.22
CA ARG A 231 -5.17 1.50 -11.03
C ARG A 231 -5.88 0.23 -11.54
N VAL A 232 -6.20 -0.71 -10.65
CA VAL A 232 -6.97 -1.92 -11.01
C VAL A 232 -8.36 -1.90 -10.35
N GLY A 233 -9.40 -1.94 -11.18
CA GLY A 233 -10.79 -2.08 -10.80
C GLY A 233 -11.38 -3.35 -11.40
N VAL A 234 -12.47 -3.84 -10.80
CA VAL A 234 -13.13 -5.07 -11.22
C VAL A 234 -14.64 -4.84 -11.31
N ALA A 235 -15.25 -5.29 -12.39
CA ALA A 235 -16.70 -5.45 -12.52
C ALA A 235 -17.03 -6.93 -12.49
N TYR A 236 -18.06 -7.27 -11.72
CA TYR A 236 -18.68 -8.59 -11.70
C TYR A 236 -20.09 -8.45 -12.25
N ALA A 237 -20.39 -9.17 -13.34
CA ALA A 237 -21.68 -9.07 -14.04
C ALA A 237 -21.99 -10.39 -14.76
N SER A 238 -23.17 -10.50 -15.37
CA SER A 238 -23.45 -11.61 -16.29
C SER A 238 -22.43 -11.64 -17.44
N ALA A 239 -22.09 -12.83 -17.93
CA ALA A 239 -21.16 -12.99 -19.06
C ALA A 239 -21.59 -12.19 -20.30
N ASP A 240 -22.90 -12.03 -20.52
CA ASP A 240 -23.43 -11.19 -21.59
C ASP A 240 -23.07 -9.70 -21.42
N ILE A 241 -23.21 -9.14 -20.22
CA ILE A 241 -22.79 -7.77 -19.93
C ILE A 241 -21.27 -7.62 -20.10
N VAL A 242 -20.49 -8.56 -19.59
CA VAL A 242 -19.03 -8.54 -19.72
C VAL A 242 -18.63 -8.57 -21.20
N ARG A 243 -19.26 -9.40 -22.03
CA ARG A 243 -19.03 -9.41 -23.48
C ARG A 243 -19.29 -8.07 -24.14
N VAL A 244 -20.29 -7.31 -23.69
CA VAL A 244 -20.54 -5.95 -24.22
C VAL A 244 -19.42 -4.99 -23.81
N LEU A 245 -18.97 -5.04 -22.55
CA LEU A 245 -17.85 -4.20 -22.08
C LEU A 245 -16.55 -4.52 -22.82
N GLU A 246 -16.26 -5.81 -23.06
CA GLU A 246 -15.09 -6.28 -23.81
C GLU A 246 -15.06 -5.77 -25.27
N LYS A 247 -16.22 -5.51 -25.89
CA LYS A 247 -16.29 -4.91 -27.24
C LYS A 247 -15.82 -3.45 -27.28
N VAL A 248 -15.97 -2.72 -26.18
CA VAL A 248 -15.79 -1.25 -26.14
C VAL A 248 -14.47 -0.85 -25.48
N ARG A 249 -13.92 -1.69 -24.60
CA ARG A 249 -12.65 -1.39 -23.93
C ARG A 249 -11.51 -1.16 -24.93
N CYS A 250 -10.51 -0.39 -24.53
CA CYS A 250 -9.28 -0.32 -25.29
C CYS A 250 -8.55 -1.68 -25.28
N PRO A 251 -7.85 -2.04 -26.37
CA PRO A 251 -6.89 -3.14 -26.35
C PRO A 251 -5.86 -2.93 -25.24
N TYR A 252 -5.49 -3.99 -24.53
CA TYR A 252 -4.51 -3.94 -23.44
C TYR A 252 -4.80 -2.88 -22.37
N ASN A 253 -6.07 -2.65 -22.02
CA ASN A 253 -6.44 -1.60 -21.06
C ASN A 253 -5.72 -1.77 -19.71
N ILE A 254 -5.51 -2.99 -19.22
CA ILE A 254 -4.70 -3.25 -18.02
C ILE A 254 -3.25 -3.56 -18.40
N GLY A 255 -2.31 -2.73 -17.95
CA GLY A 255 -0.88 -2.98 -18.11
C GLY A 255 -0.37 -4.18 -17.31
N SER A 256 0.70 -4.84 -17.80
CA SER A 256 1.31 -6.03 -17.19
C SER A 256 1.81 -5.78 -15.77
N VAL A 257 2.37 -4.59 -15.50
CA VAL A 257 2.80 -4.18 -14.14
C VAL A 257 1.61 -4.13 -13.18
N SER A 258 0.52 -3.47 -13.59
CA SER A 258 -0.69 -3.34 -12.77
C SER A 258 -1.35 -4.68 -12.51
N ALA A 259 -1.48 -5.52 -13.55
CA ALA A 259 -2.00 -6.88 -13.43
C ALA A 259 -1.13 -7.74 -12.48
N GLY A 260 0.20 -7.70 -12.64
CA GLY A 260 1.13 -8.46 -11.81
C GLY A 260 1.12 -8.02 -10.33
N LEU A 261 0.98 -6.72 -10.05
CA LEU A 261 0.84 -6.21 -8.68
C LEU A 261 -0.47 -6.68 -8.04
N ALA A 262 -1.59 -6.61 -8.78
CA ALA A 262 -2.87 -7.10 -8.30
C ALA A 262 -2.84 -8.62 -8.05
N GLU A 263 -2.23 -9.39 -8.96
CA GLU A 263 -2.04 -10.83 -8.81
C GLU A 263 -1.20 -11.17 -7.57
N LYS A 264 -0.11 -10.43 -7.34
CA LYS A 264 0.73 -10.58 -6.15
C LYS A 264 -0.04 -10.29 -4.86
N ALA A 265 -0.89 -9.26 -4.85
CA ALA A 265 -1.72 -8.95 -3.70
C ALA A 265 -2.73 -10.07 -3.38
N LEU A 266 -3.27 -10.76 -4.39
CA LEU A 266 -4.12 -11.94 -4.17
C LEU A 266 -3.35 -13.13 -3.59
N ASN A 267 -2.05 -13.27 -3.90
CA ASN A 267 -1.21 -14.30 -3.28
C ASN A 267 -0.92 -14.01 -1.79
N SER A 268 -0.98 -12.74 -1.38
CA SER A 268 -0.81 -12.27 0.01
C SER A 268 -2.15 -12.06 0.74
N TYR A 269 -3.16 -12.89 0.44
CA TYR A 269 -4.52 -12.68 0.94
C TYR A 269 -4.62 -12.70 2.48
N ALA A 270 -3.76 -13.44 3.18
CA ALA A 270 -3.74 -13.45 4.64
C ALA A 270 -3.36 -12.08 5.23
N ASP A 271 -2.33 -11.42 4.68
CA ASP A 271 -1.91 -10.09 5.10
C ASP A 271 -2.98 -9.04 4.83
N TYR A 272 -3.64 -9.17 3.68
CA TYR A 272 -4.81 -8.38 3.32
C TYR A 272 -5.92 -8.48 4.39
N LEU A 273 -6.30 -9.68 4.82
CA LEU A 273 -7.32 -9.87 5.86
C LEU A 273 -6.91 -9.27 7.21
N LEU A 274 -5.63 -9.38 7.57
CA LEU A 274 -5.09 -8.77 8.79
C LEU A 274 -5.17 -7.24 8.73
N ASN A 275 -4.81 -6.63 7.60
CA ASN A 275 -4.87 -5.18 7.39
C ASN A 275 -6.31 -4.66 7.44
N VAL A 276 -7.25 -5.34 6.80
CA VAL A 276 -8.69 -5.00 6.87
C VAL A 276 -9.17 -5.05 8.31
N LYS A 277 -8.85 -6.11 9.05
CA LYS A 277 -9.22 -6.25 10.47
C LYS A 277 -8.60 -5.14 11.33
N TYR A 278 -7.33 -4.83 11.12
CA TYR A 278 -6.64 -3.73 11.81
C TYR A 278 -7.34 -2.39 11.57
N LEU A 279 -7.62 -2.05 10.31
CA LEU A 279 -8.29 -0.78 9.97
C LEU A 279 -9.72 -0.69 10.50
N ARG A 280 -10.45 -1.81 10.57
CA ARG A 280 -11.78 -1.85 11.23
C ARG A 280 -11.68 -1.53 12.72
N ASN A 281 -10.72 -2.13 13.42
CA ASN A 281 -10.50 -1.80 14.84
C ASN A 281 -10.12 -0.32 15.02
N GLN A 282 -9.20 0.19 14.18
CA GLN A 282 -8.80 1.60 14.21
C GLN A 282 -9.97 2.54 13.92
N ARG A 283 -10.89 2.18 13.01
CA ARG A 283 -12.10 2.95 12.74
C ARG A 283 -12.97 3.06 13.98
N ASP A 284 -13.21 1.93 14.66
CA ASP A 284 -14.10 1.86 15.81
C ASP A 284 -13.51 2.63 17.01
N GLU A 285 -12.19 2.49 17.24
CA GLU A 285 -11.44 3.29 18.24
C GLU A 285 -11.46 4.78 17.93
N LEU A 286 -11.24 5.16 16.66
CA LEU A 286 -11.28 6.55 16.22
C LEU A 286 -12.66 7.16 16.38
N ALA A 287 -13.73 6.42 16.03
CA ALA A 287 -15.10 6.87 16.18
C ALA A 287 -15.45 7.17 17.64
N GLY A 288 -15.07 6.27 18.56
CA GLY A 288 -15.25 6.48 20.01
C GLY A 288 -14.46 7.69 20.53
N SER A 289 -13.24 7.89 20.04
CA SER A 289 -12.38 9.01 20.44
C SER A 289 -12.87 10.37 19.94
N ILE A 290 -13.45 10.43 18.74
CA ILE A 290 -13.99 11.66 18.15
C ILE A 290 -15.31 12.08 18.78
N ALA A 291 -16.15 11.13 19.22
CA ALA A 291 -17.48 11.42 19.75
C ALA A 291 -17.49 12.43 20.92
N GLY A 292 -16.41 12.50 21.71
CA GLY A 292 -16.24 13.44 22.82
C GLY A 292 -15.49 14.73 22.48
N MET A 293 -15.22 15.03 21.20
CA MET A 293 -14.40 16.18 20.81
C MET A 293 -15.17 17.50 20.72
N PRO A 294 -14.49 18.65 20.87
CA PRO A 294 -15.10 19.95 20.68
C PRO A 294 -15.78 20.08 19.31
N LEU A 295 -16.95 20.73 19.31
CA LEU A 295 -17.81 20.97 18.15
C LEU A 295 -18.43 19.75 17.48
N VAL A 296 -18.14 18.51 17.91
CA VAL A 296 -18.73 17.30 17.33
C VAL A 296 -20.19 17.16 17.78
N GLU A 297 -21.10 17.08 16.82
CA GLU A 297 -22.53 16.84 17.06
C GLU A 297 -22.88 15.35 16.91
N LYS A 298 -22.27 14.68 15.92
CA LYS A 298 -22.56 13.28 15.61
C LYS A 298 -21.43 12.63 14.82
N VAL A 299 -21.03 11.43 15.22
CA VAL A 299 -20.25 10.52 14.37
C VAL A 299 -21.23 9.52 13.75
N TYR A 300 -21.30 9.46 12.42
CA TYR A 300 -22.16 8.50 11.75
C TYR A 300 -21.52 7.09 11.76
N PRO A 301 -22.31 6.02 11.94
CA PRO A 301 -21.81 4.66 11.77
C PRO A 301 -21.21 4.45 10.37
N SER A 302 -20.18 3.63 10.28
CA SER A 302 -19.49 3.36 9.03
C SER A 302 -19.10 1.89 8.92
N ASP A 303 -19.38 1.33 7.75
CA ASP A 303 -18.98 0.00 7.28
C ASP A 303 -17.81 0.11 6.28
N ALA A 304 -17.21 1.29 6.14
CA ALA A 304 -16.07 1.58 5.26
C ALA A 304 -14.77 1.82 6.07
N ASN A 305 -13.73 2.35 5.43
CA ASN A 305 -12.46 2.77 6.08
C ASN A 305 -12.36 4.28 6.35
N PHE A 306 -13.50 4.93 6.57
CA PHE A 306 -13.59 6.35 6.89
C PHE A 306 -14.80 6.62 7.77
N LEU A 307 -14.85 7.80 8.39
CA LEU A 307 -15.96 8.26 9.22
C LEU A 307 -16.51 9.57 8.66
N LEU A 308 -17.83 9.71 8.62
CA LEU A 308 -18.49 11.01 8.44
C LEU A 308 -18.81 11.58 9.83
N VAL A 309 -18.35 12.80 10.09
CA VAL A 309 -18.51 13.47 11.38
C VAL A 309 -19.21 14.80 11.18
N LYS A 310 -20.39 14.95 11.77
CA LYS A 310 -21.12 16.21 11.85
C LYS A 310 -20.58 17.04 13.00
N THR A 311 -20.37 18.31 12.71
CA THR A 311 -19.87 19.32 13.63
C THR A 311 -20.70 20.59 13.51
N SER A 312 -20.66 21.44 14.53
CA SER A 312 -21.32 22.75 14.51
C SER A 312 -20.60 23.77 13.60
N ASP A 313 -19.31 23.57 13.31
CA ASP A 313 -18.54 24.35 12.33
C ASP A 313 -17.47 23.49 11.63
N ALA A 314 -17.86 22.80 10.56
CA ALA A 314 -16.96 21.93 9.80
C ALA A 314 -15.85 22.70 9.11
N GLY A 315 -16.11 23.95 8.71
CA GLY A 315 -15.12 24.81 8.06
C GLY A 315 -13.98 25.15 9.02
N ALA A 316 -14.31 25.56 10.25
CA ALA A 316 -13.31 25.88 11.26
C ALA A 316 -12.45 24.67 11.64
N ILE A 317 -13.08 23.50 11.87
CA ILE A 317 -12.34 22.26 12.17
C ILE A 317 -11.43 21.86 11.00
N TYR A 318 -11.96 21.86 9.77
CA TYR A 318 -11.17 21.54 8.57
C TYR A 318 -9.94 22.46 8.45
N ASN A 319 -10.14 23.77 8.55
CA ASN A 319 -9.06 24.75 8.44
C ASN A 319 -8.02 24.60 9.54
N HIS A 320 -8.45 24.33 10.78
CA HIS A 320 -7.54 24.06 11.90
C HIS A 320 -6.68 22.82 11.67
N LEU A 321 -7.28 21.72 11.23
CA LEU A 321 -6.56 20.48 10.91
C LEU A 321 -5.51 20.73 9.81
N VAL A 322 -5.91 21.38 8.71
CA VAL A 322 -5.02 21.65 7.56
C VAL A 322 -3.85 22.55 7.96
N ARG A 323 -4.09 23.62 8.73
CA ARG A 323 -3.03 24.52 9.24
C ARG A 323 -1.99 23.79 10.10
N ASN A 324 -2.37 22.66 10.71
CA ASN A 324 -1.50 21.83 11.53
C ASN A 324 -1.01 20.56 10.79
N GLY A 325 -1.13 20.54 9.46
CA GLY A 325 -0.62 19.47 8.60
C GLY A 325 -1.43 18.17 8.65
N VAL A 326 -2.71 18.23 9.00
CA VAL A 326 -3.64 17.09 8.96
C VAL A 326 -4.72 17.38 7.92
N VAL A 327 -4.80 16.55 6.88
CA VAL A 327 -5.75 16.77 5.77
C VAL A 327 -6.89 15.75 5.85
N VAL A 328 -8.11 16.27 6.02
CA VAL A 328 -9.37 15.50 5.92
C VAL A 328 -10.18 16.00 4.72
N ARG A 329 -11.38 15.47 4.48
CA ARG A 329 -12.26 15.96 3.40
C ARG A 329 -13.41 16.78 3.98
N ASN A 330 -13.46 18.07 3.64
CA ASN A 330 -14.61 18.91 3.97
C ASN A 330 -15.81 18.50 3.10
N ARG A 331 -16.97 18.27 3.74
CA ARG A 331 -18.24 17.87 3.10
C ARG A 331 -19.37 18.87 3.34
N ASP A 332 -19.07 20.01 3.95
CA ASP A 332 -20.05 21.01 4.33
C ASP A 332 -20.90 21.53 3.15
N LYS A 333 -20.30 21.66 1.97
CA LYS A 333 -20.98 22.10 0.74
C LYS A 333 -21.71 20.98 -0.01
N GLU A 334 -21.58 19.72 0.42
CA GLU A 334 -22.21 18.59 -0.24
C GLU A 334 -23.65 18.43 0.28
N ALA A 335 -24.61 18.32 -0.64
CA ALA A 335 -26.03 18.23 -0.29
C ALA A 335 -26.29 17.04 0.65
N GLY A 336 -26.95 17.29 1.79
CA GLY A 336 -27.17 16.28 2.84
C GLY A 336 -26.00 16.08 3.82
N CYS A 337 -24.85 16.74 3.61
CA CYS A 337 -23.67 16.69 4.48
C CYS A 337 -23.27 18.05 5.08
N SER A 338 -24.20 19.01 5.15
CA SER A 338 -23.93 20.29 5.81
C SER A 338 -23.43 20.09 7.25
N GLY A 339 -22.37 20.83 7.60
CA GLY A 339 -21.66 20.70 8.87
C GLY A 339 -20.78 19.45 8.99
N CYS A 340 -20.55 18.68 7.92
CA CYS A 340 -19.79 17.44 8.00
C CYS A 340 -18.34 17.53 7.48
N VAL A 341 -17.45 16.78 8.12
CA VAL A 341 -16.13 16.41 7.61
C VAL A 341 -16.05 14.88 7.48
N ARG A 342 -15.38 14.40 6.43
CA ARG A 342 -15.10 12.97 6.24
C ARG A 342 -13.63 12.69 6.51
N ILE A 343 -13.37 11.75 7.40
CA ILE A 343 -12.05 11.42 7.93
C ILE A 343 -11.70 10.00 7.50
N THR A 344 -10.65 9.84 6.71
CA THR A 344 -10.11 8.51 6.40
C THR A 344 -9.44 7.95 7.65
N VAL A 345 -9.63 6.65 7.91
CA VAL A 345 -8.95 5.94 9.00
C VAL A 345 -7.54 5.58 8.55
N GLY A 346 -6.54 6.06 9.28
CA GLY A 346 -5.12 5.79 9.04
C GLY A 346 -4.54 4.81 10.06
N THR A 347 -3.22 4.85 10.24
CA THR A 347 -2.55 4.12 11.32
C THR A 347 -2.91 4.71 12.70
N ALA A 348 -2.61 3.98 13.77
CA ALA A 348 -2.79 4.46 15.13
C ALA A 348 -2.08 5.80 15.38
N GLU A 349 -0.88 5.99 14.84
CA GLU A 349 -0.11 7.23 14.97
C GLU A 349 -0.75 8.39 14.20
N GLU A 350 -1.23 8.15 12.98
CA GLU A 350 -1.93 9.16 12.18
C GLU A 350 -3.25 9.58 12.84
N ASN A 351 -4.02 8.59 13.31
CA ASN A 351 -5.27 8.80 14.05
C ASN A 351 -4.98 9.60 15.33
N GLN A 352 -3.96 9.23 16.11
CA GLN A 352 -3.59 9.95 17.33
C GLN A 352 -3.11 11.37 17.04
N ARG A 353 -2.39 11.60 15.95
CA ARG A 353 -2.00 12.94 15.50
C ARG A 353 -3.23 13.79 15.19
N LEU A 354 -4.19 13.27 14.44
CA LEU A 354 -5.47 13.95 14.17
C LEU A 354 -6.18 14.31 15.47
N LEU A 355 -6.31 13.35 16.39
CA LEU A 355 -6.98 13.56 17.66
C LEU A 355 -6.30 14.64 18.52
N ASN A 356 -4.96 14.64 18.57
CA ASN A 356 -4.18 15.62 19.31
C ASN A 356 -4.29 17.02 18.73
N VAL A 357 -4.32 17.16 17.39
CA VAL A 357 -4.52 18.46 16.74
C VAL A 357 -5.93 18.96 17.00
N TRP A 358 -6.96 18.12 16.83
CA TRP A 358 -8.36 18.51 17.05
C TRP A 358 -8.60 18.98 18.50
N ARG A 359 -8.08 18.27 19.51
CA ARG A 359 -8.23 18.66 20.93
C ARG A 359 -7.71 20.07 21.25
N LYS A 360 -6.74 20.57 20.48
CA LYS A 360 -6.17 21.92 20.64
C LYS A 360 -6.99 23.02 19.96
N PHE A 361 -8.15 22.69 19.39
CA PHE A 361 -9.04 23.67 18.77
C PHE A 361 -9.70 24.54 19.86
N ASN A 362 -9.35 25.82 19.88
CA ASN A 362 -9.80 26.79 20.90
C ASN A 362 -10.87 27.77 20.40
N GLY A 363 -11.55 27.47 19.28
CA GLY A 363 -12.65 28.31 18.76
C GLY A 363 -12.24 29.62 18.07
N ASN A 364 -10.95 29.97 18.02
CA ASN A 364 -10.49 31.21 17.39
C ASN A 364 -10.38 31.03 15.87
N THR A 365 -11.40 31.48 15.16
CA THR A 365 -11.42 31.55 13.69
C THR A 365 -10.75 32.85 13.25
N ASP A 366 -9.44 32.81 12.97
CA ASP A 366 -8.79 33.90 12.25
C ASP A 366 -9.35 33.96 10.80
N PRO A 367 -10.05 35.04 10.41
CA PRO A 367 -10.73 35.18 9.11
C PRO A 367 -9.77 35.28 7.92
N SER A 368 -8.46 35.39 8.14
CA SER A 368 -7.46 35.65 7.09
C SER A 368 -7.12 34.46 6.18
N ALA A 369 -7.74 33.28 6.33
CA ALA A 369 -7.43 32.11 5.52
C ALA A 369 -8.54 31.71 4.53
N GLU A 370 -8.71 32.50 3.47
CA GLU A 370 -9.01 31.93 2.16
C GLU A 370 -7.73 31.32 1.60
N VAL A 371 -7.32 30.11 2.03
CA VAL A 371 -6.19 29.41 1.38
C VAL A 371 -6.50 27.92 1.28
N TYR A 372 -6.34 27.41 0.05
CA TYR A 372 -6.74 26.10 -0.49
C TYR A 372 -8.22 25.94 -0.84
N ARG A 373 -8.67 26.67 -1.87
CA ARG A 373 -9.84 26.26 -2.64
C ARG A 373 -9.55 24.93 -3.35
N GLN A 374 -10.49 23.98 -3.25
CA GLN A 374 -10.68 22.97 -4.29
C GLN A 374 -11.34 23.68 -5.48
N GLU A 375 -10.55 24.24 -6.40
CA GLU A 375 -11.04 24.60 -7.73
C GLU A 375 -10.75 23.43 -8.67
N GLY A 376 -11.79 22.63 -8.92
CA GLY A 376 -11.91 21.91 -10.17
C GLY A 376 -12.94 22.65 -11.00
N ASP A 377 -12.49 23.56 -11.86
CA ASP A 377 -13.27 23.93 -13.04
C ASP A 377 -12.36 24.38 -14.19
N ILE A 378 -12.74 23.96 -15.39
CA ILE A 378 -11.93 23.94 -16.61
C ILE A 378 -11.92 25.35 -17.21
N THR A 379 -10.77 26.05 -17.23
CA THR A 379 -10.35 26.96 -18.32
C THR A 379 -8.85 27.30 -18.17
N GLY A 380 -8.09 27.19 -19.25
CA GLY A 380 -6.63 27.31 -19.22
C GLY A 380 -6.09 28.75 -19.14
N LYS A 381 -4.88 28.90 -18.57
CA LYS A 381 -3.73 29.62 -19.15
C LYS A 381 -2.48 29.53 -18.24
N SER A 382 -1.39 29.10 -18.88
CA SER A 382 0.06 29.19 -18.59
C SER A 382 0.58 29.91 -17.32
N GLY A 383 1.64 29.34 -16.74
CA GLY A 383 2.68 30.11 -16.05
C GLY A 383 3.61 29.32 -15.13
N ARG A 384 4.67 28.69 -15.67
CA ARG A 384 5.83 28.22 -14.89
C ARG A 384 6.52 29.40 -14.19
N LYS A 385 6.96 29.23 -12.93
CA LYS A 385 8.27 29.72 -12.42
C LYS A 385 8.74 28.88 -11.23
N ASN A 386 9.92 28.29 -11.40
CA ASN A 386 10.77 27.72 -10.36
C ASN A 386 11.32 28.84 -9.47
N ALA A 387 11.52 28.56 -8.17
CA ALA A 387 12.55 29.20 -7.37
C ALA A 387 12.94 28.29 -6.19
N PHE A 388 14.04 27.57 -6.39
CA PHE A 388 14.89 27.00 -5.34
C PHE A 388 15.79 28.13 -4.81
N GLN A 389 15.78 28.34 -3.49
CA GLN A 389 16.79 29.04 -2.68
C GLN A 389 16.52 28.51 -1.25
N GLY A 390 17.41 27.84 -0.54
CA GLY A 390 18.83 28.11 -0.35
C GLY A 390 19.01 28.61 1.09
N TYR A 391 19.19 27.69 2.05
CA TYR A 391 19.61 28.01 3.41
C TYR A 391 20.74 27.07 3.84
N ALA A 392 21.95 27.59 3.77
CA ALA A 392 23.11 27.11 4.52
C ALA A 392 23.13 27.84 5.87
N GLY A 393 23.51 27.14 6.95
CA GLY A 393 23.71 27.78 8.26
C GLY A 393 23.87 26.82 9.44
N ASN A 394 25.11 26.33 9.60
CA ASN A 394 25.85 25.99 10.82
C ASN A 394 25.23 25.19 11.99
N GLU A 395 25.80 24.01 12.14
CA GLU A 395 26.26 23.33 13.36
C GLU A 395 26.36 24.17 14.65
N GLN A 396 25.85 23.60 15.74
CA GLN A 396 26.63 23.37 16.97
C GLN A 396 25.91 22.33 17.85
N ALA A 397 26.49 21.14 17.90
CA ALA A 397 26.13 20.08 18.83
C ALA A 397 26.73 20.38 20.21
N ASN A 398 25.90 20.39 21.24
CA ASN A 398 26.34 20.32 22.63
C ASN A 398 26.15 18.88 23.11
N GLU A 399 27.25 18.12 23.16
CA GLU A 399 27.31 16.86 23.90
C GLU A 399 27.62 17.14 25.38
N PRO A 400 26.90 16.53 26.34
CA PRO A 400 27.38 16.49 27.72
C PRO A 400 28.36 15.33 27.87
N GLY A 401 29.59 15.65 28.28
CA GLY A 401 30.62 14.69 28.66
C GLY A 401 30.14 13.79 29.81
N GLY A 402 30.24 12.48 29.59
CA GLY A 402 30.01 11.45 30.60
C GLY A 402 31.33 10.89 31.09
N GLU A 403 31.59 11.07 32.38
CA GLU A 403 32.75 10.51 33.10
C GLU A 403 32.82 8.97 33.02
N HIS A 404 34.06 8.48 32.97
CA HIS A 404 34.40 7.06 33.04
C HIS A 404 34.00 6.47 34.39
N LEU A 405 33.04 5.54 34.41
CA LEU A 405 32.76 4.69 35.57
C LEU A 405 33.33 3.28 35.35
N PRO A 406 34.44 2.90 36.03
CA PRO A 406 34.92 1.51 36.03
C PRO A 406 33.95 0.66 36.85
N GLY A 407 33.30 -0.32 36.22
CA GLY A 407 32.40 -1.25 36.92
C GLY A 407 31.22 -1.78 36.10
N LEU A 408 30.93 -1.22 34.92
CA LEU A 408 29.79 -1.67 34.08
C LEU A 408 29.97 -3.07 33.45
N TRP A 409 31.15 -3.67 33.59
CA TRP A 409 31.55 -4.90 32.88
C TRP A 409 31.32 -6.21 33.66
N GLU A 410 30.85 -6.16 34.91
CA GLU A 410 30.76 -7.37 35.74
C GLU A 410 29.36 -8.02 35.87
N GLN A 411 28.27 -7.42 35.35
CA GLN A 411 26.90 -7.88 35.67
C GLN A 411 25.94 -8.26 34.51
N ALA A 412 26.37 -8.39 33.24
CA ALA A 412 25.47 -8.79 32.14
C ALA A 412 25.87 -10.12 31.47
N ALA A 413 24.88 -10.99 31.18
CA ALA A 413 25.05 -12.39 30.81
C ALA A 413 25.40 -12.69 29.32
N ARG A 414 25.53 -11.69 28.44
CA ARG A 414 25.76 -11.86 26.98
C ARG A 414 26.96 -11.07 26.46
N ARG A 415 28.14 -11.44 26.95
CA ARG A 415 29.42 -10.81 26.61
C ARG A 415 30.40 -11.85 26.08
N ALA A 416 31.28 -11.43 25.18
CA ALA A 416 32.39 -12.25 24.72
C ALA A 416 33.65 -11.41 24.57
N THR A 417 34.80 -12.05 24.70
CA THR A 417 36.10 -11.48 24.37
C THR A 417 36.85 -12.47 23.50
N ILE A 418 37.06 -12.11 22.24
CA ILE A 418 37.79 -12.94 21.29
C ILE A 418 39.15 -12.30 21.03
N LYS A 419 40.17 -13.15 21.04
CA LYS A 419 41.51 -12.79 20.60
C LYS A 419 41.89 -13.67 19.42
N ARG A 420 42.31 -13.06 18.33
CA ARG A 420 42.78 -13.74 17.14
C ARG A 420 44.14 -13.18 16.77
N LYS A 421 45.12 -14.07 16.68
CA LYS A 421 46.48 -13.74 16.27
C LYS A 421 46.89 -14.63 15.10
N THR A 422 47.27 -14.00 14.00
CA THR A 422 47.83 -14.64 12.81
C THR A 422 49.26 -14.12 12.61
N ALA A 423 49.90 -14.49 11.50
CA ALA A 423 51.18 -13.88 11.11
C ALA A 423 51.01 -12.44 10.58
N GLU A 424 49.79 -12.07 10.18
CA GLU A 424 49.45 -10.82 9.51
C GLU A 424 48.69 -9.84 10.44
N THR A 425 47.95 -10.35 11.43
CA THR A 425 47.13 -9.54 12.34
C THR A 425 47.18 -10.00 13.80
N ASP A 426 46.98 -9.07 14.73
CA ASP A 426 46.74 -9.30 16.15
C ASP A 426 45.51 -8.48 16.58
N ILE A 427 44.39 -9.16 16.85
CA ILE A 427 43.09 -8.54 17.07
C ILE A 427 42.52 -9.00 18.41
N THR A 428 42.18 -8.04 19.26
CA THR A 428 41.37 -8.25 20.46
C THR A 428 40.04 -7.53 20.30
N LEU A 429 38.94 -8.27 20.48
CA LEU A 429 37.59 -7.75 20.38
C LEU A 429 36.77 -8.13 21.59
N LYS A 430 36.09 -7.15 22.20
CA LYS A 430 35.10 -7.37 23.25
C LYS A 430 33.73 -6.86 22.80
N ILE A 431 32.69 -7.60 23.15
CA ILE A 431 31.32 -7.27 22.77
C ILE A 431 30.34 -7.48 23.93
N ASN A 432 29.38 -6.58 24.05
CA ASN A 432 28.20 -6.71 24.90
C ASN A 432 26.93 -6.53 24.05
N LEU A 433 26.20 -7.62 23.81
CA LEU A 433 24.99 -7.60 22.98
C LEU A 433 23.81 -6.87 23.66
N ASP A 434 23.87 -6.66 24.97
CA ASP A 434 22.91 -5.88 25.78
C ASP A 434 23.46 -4.47 26.09
N GLY A 435 24.15 -3.86 25.14
CA GLY A 435 24.85 -2.60 25.31
C GLY A 435 23.95 -1.36 25.27
N LYS A 436 24.60 -0.21 25.37
CA LYS A 436 24.01 1.12 25.12
C LYS A 436 24.54 1.76 23.84
N GLY A 437 25.42 1.07 23.12
CA GLY A 437 26.04 1.54 21.88
C GLY A 437 27.38 2.24 22.11
N TYR A 438 28.10 1.89 23.18
CA TYR A 438 29.46 2.36 23.42
C TYR A 438 30.44 1.74 22.41
N SER A 439 31.38 2.53 21.88
CA SER A 439 32.40 2.02 20.95
C SER A 439 33.78 2.57 21.26
N ASN A 440 34.78 1.69 21.33
CA ASN A 440 36.20 2.04 21.33
C ASN A 440 36.91 1.18 20.28
N ILE A 441 37.17 1.74 19.09
CA ILE A 441 37.55 0.97 17.90
C ILE A 441 38.80 1.59 17.31
N GLU A 442 39.84 0.77 17.18
CA GLU A 442 41.14 1.12 16.63
C GLU A 442 41.60 -0.01 15.70
N THR A 443 41.33 0.10 14.41
CA THR A 443 41.85 -0.84 13.39
C THR A 443 43.02 -0.30 12.58
N GLY A 444 43.31 1.01 12.72
CA GLY A 444 44.29 1.72 11.90
C GLY A 444 43.74 2.16 10.54
N ILE A 445 42.47 1.87 10.22
CA ILE A 445 41.78 2.28 8.99
C ILE A 445 40.59 3.18 9.36
N GLY A 446 40.78 4.50 9.28
CA GLY A 446 39.79 5.46 9.82
C GLY A 446 38.37 5.34 9.25
N PHE A 447 38.22 5.03 7.97
CA PHE A 447 36.89 4.82 7.37
C PHE A 447 36.23 3.53 7.88
N PHE A 448 37.01 2.47 8.10
CA PHE A 448 36.50 1.20 8.62
C PHE A 448 36.14 1.30 10.10
N ASP A 449 36.96 2.01 10.89
CA ASP A 449 36.65 2.34 12.28
C ASP A 449 35.30 3.05 12.38
N HIS A 450 35.06 4.03 11.51
CA HIS A 450 33.79 4.72 11.43
C HIS A 450 32.62 3.77 11.11
N MET A 451 32.76 2.87 10.14
CA MET A 451 31.72 1.88 9.81
C MET A 451 31.41 0.92 10.97
N LEU A 452 32.42 0.50 11.73
CA LEU A 452 32.24 -0.35 12.90
C LEU A 452 31.57 0.40 14.07
N GLN A 453 31.85 1.70 14.23
CA GLN A 453 31.15 2.56 15.20
C GLN A 453 29.64 2.65 14.91
N GLN A 454 29.26 2.70 13.62
CA GLN A 454 27.84 2.67 13.21
C GLN A 454 27.14 1.39 13.69
N ILE A 455 27.84 0.25 13.68
CA ILE A 455 27.30 -1.03 14.18
C ILE A 455 27.00 -0.94 15.67
N ALA A 456 27.93 -0.43 16.48
CA ALA A 456 27.73 -0.26 17.92
C ALA A 456 26.57 0.70 18.21
N LYS A 457 26.60 1.89 17.60
CA LYS A 457 25.63 2.97 17.87
C LYS A 457 24.21 2.58 17.50
N HIS A 458 24.00 2.02 16.31
CA HIS A 458 22.66 1.69 15.82
C HIS A 458 22.17 0.31 16.27
N GLY A 459 23.09 -0.60 16.57
CA GLY A 459 22.80 -1.90 17.16
C GLY A 459 22.49 -1.85 18.66
N LEU A 460 22.80 -0.75 19.36
CA LEU A 460 22.83 -0.68 20.83
C LEU A 460 23.67 -1.82 21.43
N ILE A 461 24.83 -2.08 20.83
CA ILE A 461 25.80 -3.09 21.25
C ILE A 461 27.04 -2.32 21.70
N ASP A 462 27.63 -2.69 22.84
CA ASP A 462 28.91 -2.10 23.21
C ASP A 462 30.04 -2.90 22.55
N LEU A 463 30.99 -2.19 21.92
CA LEU A 463 32.04 -2.79 21.10
C LEU A 463 33.41 -2.18 21.41
N GLU A 464 34.39 -3.01 21.74
CA GLU A 464 35.79 -2.62 21.88
C GLU A 464 36.60 -3.46 20.89
N ILE A 465 37.31 -2.80 19.96
CA ILE A 465 38.15 -3.46 18.96
C ILE A 465 39.51 -2.79 18.96
N HIS A 466 40.55 -3.59 19.17
CA HIS A 466 41.92 -3.18 18.91
C HIS A 466 42.53 -4.18 17.94
N ALA A 467 42.85 -3.72 16.74
CA ALA A 467 43.49 -4.51 15.70
C ALA A 467 44.83 -3.89 15.30
N VAL A 468 45.88 -4.70 15.29
CA VAL A 468 47.18 -4.37 14.73
C VAL A 468 47.38 -5.29 13.54
N GLY A 469 47.33 -4.74 12.32
CA GLY A 469 47.50 -5.51 11.09
C GLY A 469 48.59 -4.94 10.18
N ASP A 470 48.89 -5.68 9.12
CA ASP A 470 49.94 -5.41 8.13
C ASP A 470 49.53 -4.38 7.08
N LEU A 471 49.04 -3.22 7.51
CA LEU A 471 48.51 -2.15 6.64
C LEU A 471 49.51 -1.60 5.61
N GLU A 472 50.81 -1.89 5.76
CA GLU A 472 51.84 -1.54 4.76
C GLU A 472 51.81 -2.45 3.52
N THR A 473 51.27 -3.67 3.65
CA THR A 473 51.02 -4.58 2.52
C THR A 473 49.75 -4.14 1.79
N ASP A 474 48.60 -4.31 2.45
CA ASP A 474 47.29 -3.82 2.03
C ASP A 474 46.28 -4.01 3.20
N PRO A 475 45.09 -3.36 3.20
CA PRO A 475 44.14 -3.46 4.31
C PRO A 475 43.33 -4.77 4.35
N HIS A 476 43.51 -5.69 3.40
CA HIS A 476 42.69 -6.89 3.21
C HIS A 476 42.67 -7.77 4.46
N HIS A 477 43.85 -8.15 4.96
CA HIS A 477 43.96 -9.06 6.11
C HIS A 477 43.38 -8.43 7.38
N THR A 478 43.60 -7.12 7.59
CA THR A 478 43.05 -6.39 8.74
C THR A 478 41.53 -6.36 8.73
N ILE A 479 40.91 -6.09 7.58
CA ILE A 479 39.45 -6.05 7.43
C ILE A 479 38.86 -7.47 7.57
N GLU A 480 39.47 -8.46 6.93
CA GLU A 480 39.02 -9.85 6.97
C GLU A 480 39.07 -10.43 8.38
N ASP A 481 40.22 -10.34 9.06
CA ASP A 481 40.40 -10.90 10.40
C ASP A 481 39.58 -10.15 11.44
N THR A 482 39.33 -8.84 11.26
CA THR A 482 38.39 -8.07 12.11
C THR A 482 36.96 -8.61 11.97
N GLY A 483 36.52 -8.90 10.74
CA GLY A 483 35.22 -9.50 10.46
C GLY A 483 35.05 -10.89 11.08
N ILE A 484 36.08 -11.75 10.98
CA ILE A 484 36.11 -13.08 11.61
C ILE A 484 36.01 -12.95 13.13
N THR A 485 36.80 -12.07 13.73
CA THR A 485 36.86 -11.88 15.19
C THR A 485 35.54 -11.35 15.73
N LEU A 486 34.90 -10.40 15.03
CA LEU A 486 33.59 -9.86 15.38
C LEU A 486 32.48 -10.93 15.28
N GLY A 487 32.48 -11.72 14.21
CA GLY A 487 31.51 -12.81 14.02
C GLY A 487 31.62 -13.88 15.12
N ALA A 488 32.84 -14.27 15.48
CA ALA A 488 33.10 -15.21 16.58
C ALA A 488 32.62 -14.66 17.92
N ALA A 489 32.85 -13.38 18.20
CA ALA A 489 32.46 -12.76 19.47
C ALA A 489 30.95 -12.66 19.61
N VAL A 490 30.23 -12.31 18.53
CA VAL A 490 28.76 -12.32 18.51
C VAL A 490 28.24 -13.73 18.78
N LEU A 491 28.79 -14.76 18.13
CA LEU A 491 28.36 -16.14 18.32
C LEU A 491 28.55 -16.63 19.77
N GLU A 492 29.68 -16.29 20.39
CA GLU A 492 29.95 -16.63 21.79
C GLU A 492 29.02 -15.84 22.73
N ALA A 493 28.85 -14.53 22.50
CA ALA A 493 27.99 -13.67 23.30
C ALA A 493 26.49 -14.03 23.19
N LEU A 494 26.08 -14.66 22.08
CA LEU A 494 24.71 -15.15 21.89
C LEU A 494 24.33 -16.26 22.87
N GLY A 495 25.28 -17.11 23.27
CA GLY A 495 25.04 -18.24 24.18
C GLY A 495 23.89 -19.15 23.74
N GLY A 496 23.02 -19.53 24.67
CA GLY A 496 21.81 -20.34 24.37
C GLY A 496 20.82 -19.58 23.48
N LYS A 497 20.49 -20.16 22.32
CA LYS A 497 19.65 -19.57 21.26
C LYS A 497 18.12 -19.59 21.52
N LYS A 498 17.70 -19.98 22.73
CA LYS A 498 16.28 -20.09 23.11
C LYS A 498 15.69 -18.69 23.30
N GLY A 499 14.53 -18.43 22.67
CA GLY A 499 13.84 -17.14 22.75
C GLY A 499 14.29 -16.04 21.79
N LEU A 500 15.15 -16.29 20.80
CA LEU A 500 15.57 -15.26 19.83
C LEU A 500 14.47 -14.90 18.80
N GLU A 501 14.39 -13.62 18.41
CA GLU A 501 13.43 -13.14 17.38
C GLU A 501 13.81 -13.57 15.94
N ARG A 502 15.05 -13.99 15.70
CA ARG A 502 15.54 -14.70 14.50
C ARG A 502 15.63 -13.93 13.16
N TYR A 503 14.81 -12.89 12.91
CA TYR A 503 14.75 -12.18 11.61
C TYR A 503 14.96 -10.65 11.72
N GLY A 504 15.31 -9.96 10.61
CA GLY A 504 15.55 -8.50 10.54
C GLY A 504 15.16 -7.83 9.20
N PHE A 505 15.33 -6.51 9.07
CA PHE A 505 14.57 -5.61 8.19
C PHE A 505 15.43 -4.59 7.36
N SER A 506 14.78 -3.80 6.51
CA SER A 506 15.36 -2.84 5.52
C SER A 506 15.36 -1.38 5.99
N LEU A 507 16.30 -0.55 5.52
CA LEU A 507 16.44 0.86 5.92
C LEU A 507 16.76 1.79 4.70
N PRO A 508 16.04 2.91 4.53
CA PRO A 508 16.40 3.97 3.58
C PRO A 508 17.33 5.03 4.22
N MET A 509 18.27 5.58 3.46
CA MET A 509 19.19 6.65 3.89
C MET A 509 19.65 7.52 2.70
N ASP A 510 19.37 8.82 2.78
CA ASP A 510 19.65 9.81 1.73
C ASP A 510 19.15 9.39 0.34
N ASP A 511 20.03 9.27 -0.65
CA ASP A 511 19.74 8.77 -2.00
C ASP A 511 19.77 7.23 -2.09
N SER A 512 20.12 6.56 -0.99
CA SER A 512 20.41 5.13 -0.93
C SER A 512 19.37 4.34 -0.12
N SER A 513 19.23 3.06 -0.42
CA SER A 513 18.44 2.11 0.34
C SER A 513 19.22 0.82 0.50
N ALA A 514 19.15 0.20 1.68
CA ALA A 514 19.79 -1.07 1.93
C ALA A 514 18.83 -2.02 2.66
N GLN A 515 18.70 -3.23 2.12
CA GLN A 515 17.97 -4.32 2.72
C GLN A 515 18.94 -5.39 3.21
N VAL A 516 18.80 -5.78 4.47
CA VAL A 516 19.56 -6.89 5.05
C VAL A 516 18.60 -7.89 5.64
N MET A 517 18.66 -9.14 5.16
CA MET A 517 17.97 -10.29 5.73
C MET A 517 19.01 -11.19 6.39
N LEU A 518 18.76 -11.59 7.63
CA LEU A 518 19.67 -12.39 8.45
C LEU A 518 18.89 -13.55 9.09
N ASP A 519 19.44 -14.77 9.01
CA ASP A 519 18.93 -15.96 9.72
C ASP A 519 20.10 -16.69 10.42
N PHE A 520 20.04 -16.81 11.75
CA PHE A 520 20.95 -17.64 12.55
C PHE A 520 20.54 -19.12 12.51
N GLY A 521 20.42 -19.68 11.30
CA GLY A 521 19.95 -21.04 11.04
C GLY A 521 21.04 -22.13 11.18
N GLY A 522 22.27 -21.77 11.56
CA GLY A 522 23.38 -22.71 11.77
C GLY A 522 24.13 -23.15 10.51
N ARG A 523 23.80 -22.57 9.35
CA ARG A 523 24.47 -22.79 8.06
C ARG A 523 24.76 -21.43 7.40
N PHE A 524 25.90 -21.32 6.74
CA PHE A 524 26.27 -20.07 6.10
C PHE A 524 25.76 -19.99 4.65
N TYR A 525 25.39 -18.78 4.26
CA TYR A 525 25.21 -18.39 2.86
C TYR A 525 25.26 -16.86 2.78
N LEU A 526 25.95 -16.31 1.79
CA LEU A 526 25.86 -14.88 1.47
C LEU A 526 25.24 -14.70 0.08
N LYS A 527 24.17 -13.93 0.00
CA LYS A 527 23.70 -13.30 -1.24
C LYS A 527 24.04 -11.82 -1.19
N TRP A 528 24.93 -11.38 -2.09
CA TRP A 528 25.35 -9.99 -2.20
C TRP A 528 24.81 -9.37 -3.48
N ASP A 529 23.96 -8.36 -3.34
CA ASP A 529 23.27 -7.65 -4.42
C ASP A 529 23.44 -6.13 -4.23
N ALA A 530 24.69 -5.70 -4.16
CA ALA A 530 25.06 -4.29 -4.09
C ALA A 530 26.23 -4.03 -5.05
N ALA A 531 25.99 -3.19 -6.05
CA ALA A 531 26.99 -2.78 -7.02
C ALA A 531 27.52 -1.38 -6.67
N PHE A 532 28.85 -1.24 -6.71
CA PHE A 532 29.54 0.03 -6.53
C PHE A 532 30.16 0.48 -7.84
N ALA A 533 30.02 1.76 -8.18
CA ALA A 533 30.58 2.34 -9.40
C ALA A 533 32.06 2.70 -9.24
N ALA A 534 32.45 3.13 -8.05
CA ALA A 534 33.82 3.45 -7.68
C ALA A 534 34.60 2.16 -7.34
N PRO A 535 35.83 2.00 -7.86
CA PRO A 535 36.67 0.86 -7.51
C PRO A 535 37.14 0.91 -6.05
N HIS A 536 37.17 2.11 -5.45
CA HIS A 536 37.52 2.34 -4.04
C HIS A 536 36.57 3.35 -3.41
N VAL A 537 36.20 3.13 -2.15
CA VAL A 537 35.40 4.07 -1.35
C VAL A 537 36.08 4.25 0.00
N GLY A 538 36.37 5.50 0.37
CA GLY A 538 37.09 5.81 1.62
C GLY A 538 38.49 5.19 1.69
N GLY A 539 39.14 4.95 0.55
CA GLY A 539 40.45 4.28 0.46
C GLY A 539 40.40 2.75 0.49
N ILE A 540 39.22 2.14 0.59
CA ILE A 540 39.04 0.67 0.63
C ILE A 540 38.54 0.20 -0.74
N PRO A 541 39.15 -0.83 -1.36
CA PRO A 541 38.59 -1.44 -2.57
C PRO A 541 37.15 -1.90 -2.35
N ALA A 542 36.23 -1.46 -3.21
CA ALA A 542 34.80 -1.62 -2.97
C ALA A 542 34.34 -3.10 -2.92
N SER A 543 35.11 -4.01 -3.52
CA SER A 543 34.87 -5.46 -3.42
C SER A 543 34.99 -5.97 -1.97
N LEU A 544 35.83 -5.36 -1.14
CA LEU A 544 36.12 -5.85 0.22
C LEU A 544 34.93 -5.77 1.16
N PHE A 545 33.96 -4.89 0.92
CA PHE A 545 32.74 -4.84 1.72
C PHE A 545 31.91 -6.13 1.59
N GLY A 546 31.78 -6.67 0.37
CA GLY A 546 31.14 -7.96 0.14
C GLY A 546 31.92 -9.13 0.77
N HIS A 547 33.26 -9.08 0.71
CA HIS A 547 34.13 -10.05 1.37
C HIS A 547 33.95 -10.04 2.89
N PHE A 548 33.93 -8.87 3.53
CA PHE A 548 33.69 -8.72 4.97
C PHE A 548 32.40 -9.43 5.42
N PHE A 549 31.28 -9.18 4.73
CA PHE A 549 29.99 -9.81 5.08
C PHE A 549 29.96 -11.31 4.78
N ARG A 550 30.74 -11.78 3.81
CA ARG A 550 30.88 -13.21 3.51
C ARG A 550 31.59 -13.91 4.66
N SER A 551 32.72 -13.36 5.11
CA SER A 551 33.50 -13.89 6.22
C SER A 551 32.71 -13.84 7.52
N PHE A 552 31.94 -12.78 7.77
CA PHE A 552 31.01 -12.72 8.90
C PHE A 552 29.95 -13.83 8.83
N ALA A 553 29.27 -14.01 7.69
CA ALA A 553 28.22 -15.01 7.52
C ALA A 553 28.73 -16.43 7.80
N GLU A 554 29.92 -16.73 7.29
CA GLU A 554 30.60 -18.01 7.47
C GLU A 554 30.93 -18.28 8.94
N ALA A 555 31.60 -17.34 9.61
CA ALA A 555 31.98 -17.47 11.01
C ALA A 555 30.76 -17.57 11.95
N ALA A 556 29.74 -16.74 11.71
CA ALA A 556 28.52 -16.71 12.50
C ALA A 556 27.53 -17.85 12.17
N LYS A 557 27.83 -18.67 11.14
CA LYS A 557 26.98 -19.74 10.61
C LYS A 557 25.55 -19.26 10.34
N CYS A 558 25.44 -18.11 9.66
CA CYS A 558 24.17 -17.48 9.33
C CYS A 558 23.99 -17.26 7.83
N ASN A 559 22.74 -17.22 7.40
CA ASN A 559 22.38 -16.80 6.06
C ASN A 559 22.24 -15.28 6.07
N LEU A 560 22.95 -14.61 5.16
CA LEU A 560 22.90 -13.16 4.96
C LEU A 560 22.54 -12.84 3.52
N HIS A 561 21.48 -12.07 3.32
CA HIS A 561 21.14 -11.49 2.03
C HIS A 561 21.19 -9.98 2.17
N ILE A 562 22.08 -9.35 1.41
CA ILE A 562 22.32 -7.92 1.45
C ILE A 562 22.06 -7.36 0.06
N GLN A 563 21.18 -6.37 -0.02
CA GLN A 563 20.90 -5.62 -1.24
C GLN A 563 21.03 -4.13 -0.96
N ALA A 564 21.61 -3.36 -1.89
CA ALA A 564 21.59 -1.91 -1.80
C ALA A 564 21.49 -1.23 -3.16
N ALA A 565 20.77 -0.11 -3.21
CA ALA A 565 20.61 0.75 -4.38
C ALA A 565 20.74 2.22 -3.98
N GLY A 566 21.34 3.06 -4.84
CA GLY A 566 21.67 4.46 -4.55
C GLY A 566 22.70 4.99 -5.54
N GLU A 567 22.79 6.31 -5.66
CA GLU A 567 23.68 7.03 -6.58
C GLU A 567 25.10 7.14 -5.99
N ASP A 568 25.23 7.42 -4.69
CA ASP A 568 26.50 7.54 -3.98
C ASP A 568 26.93 6.20 -3.34
N ASP A 569 28.11 5.70 -3.72
CA ASP A 569 28.65 4.45 -3.19
C ASP A 569 29.00 4.52 -1.70
N HIS A 570 29.40 5.70 -1.20
CA HIS A 570 29.62 5.94 0.22
C HIS A 570 28.31 5.77 0.99
N HIS A 571 27.23 6.39 0.53
CA HIS A 571 25.93 6.29 1.18
C HIS A 571 25.37 4.87 1.11
N LYS A 572 25.58 4.15 0.01
CA LYS A 572 25.21 2.73 -0.08
C LYS A 572 25.93 1.87 0.95
N ILE A 573 27.25 2.03 1.12
CA ILE A 573 28.03 1.26 2.11
C ILE A 573 27.55 1.58 3.52
N GLU A 574 27.41 2.86 3.86
CA GLU A 574 26.95 3.27 5.18
C GLU A 574 25.50 2.79 5.46
N ALA A 575 24.62 2.82 4.46
CA ALA A 575 23.27 2.29 4.55
C ALA A 575 23.28 0.77 4.82
N ILE A 576 24.14 0.01 4.14
CA ILE A 576 24.31 -1.44 4.36
C ILE A 576 24.72 -1.72 5.81
N PHE A 577 25.74 -1.02 6.32
CA PHE A 577 26.24 -1.24 7.68
C PHE A 577 25.18 -0.88 8.74
N LYS A 578 24.44 0.22 8.55
CA LYS A 578 23.34 0.61 9.44
C LYS A 578 22.17 -0.37 9.39
N ALA A 579 21.77 -0.81 8.20
CA ALA A 579 20.72 -1.81 8.02
C ALA A 579 21.11 -3.15 8.67
N PHE A 580 22.35 -3.60 8.45
CA PHE A 580 22.90 -4.79 9.08
C PHE A 580 22.90 -4.68 10.62
N ALA A 581 23.35 -3.55 11.17
CA ALA A 581 23.39 -3.33 12.62
C ALA A 581 22.00 -3.45 13.27
N LYS A 582 20.98 -2.84 12.65
CA LYS A 582 19.60 -2.92 13.15
C LYS A 582 19.01 -4.33 12.99
N THR A 583 19.28 -4.99 11.87
CA THR A 583 18.86 -6.37 11.62
C THR A 583 19.50 -7.34 12.60
N LEU A 584 20.78 -7.18 12.90
CA LEU A 584 21.49 -7.96 13.90
C LEU A 584 20.88 -7.76 15.29
N ARG A 585 20.62 -6.50 15.69
CA ARG A 585 19.94 -6.20 16.96
C ARG A 585 18.58 -6.88 17.07
N MET A 586 17.77 -6.85 16.01
CA MET A 586 16.47 -7.52 16.01
C MET A 586 16.63 -9.03 16.10
N ALA A 587 17.42 -9.64 15.23
CA ALA A 587 17.61 -11.09 15.20
C ALA A 587 18.18 -11.65 16.53
N THR A 588 18.98 -10.86 17.24
CA THR A 588 19.60 -11.25 18.53
C THR A 588 18.78 -10.86 19.76
N ARG A 589 17.63 -10.18 19.59
CA ARG A 589 16.72 -9.83 20.68
C ARG A 589 16.01 -11.06 21.22
N ARG A 590 15.89 -11.17 22.55
CA ARG A 590 15.10 -12.21 23.20
C ARG A 590 13.64 -11.77 23.37
N ASN A 591 12.71 -12.63 23.01
CA ASN A 591 11.28 -12.48 23.29
C ASN A 591 10.91 -13.18 24.63
N SER A 592 9.75 -12.84 25.17
CA SER A 592 9.28 -13.32 26.49
C SER A 592 8.84 -14.79 26.52
N HIS A 593 8.82 -15.48 25.38
CA HIS A 593 8.19 -16.80 25.28
C HIS A 593 9.18 -17.96 25.52
N ASP A 594 10.50 -17.70 25.55
CA ASP A 594 11.57 -18.68 25.86
C ASP A 594 11.37 -20.05 25.17
N ILE A 595 11.07 -20.04 23.88
CA ILE A 595 10.90 -21.24 23.03
C ILE A 595 12.04 -21.30 22.01
N MET A 596 12.53 -22.49 21.70
CA MET A 596 13.50 -22.70 20.62
C MET A 596 12.84 -22.36 19.27
N PRO A 597 13.32 -21.38 18.49
CA PRO A 597 12.66 -20.96 17.25
C PRO A 597 12.97 -21.91 16.07
N SER A 598 12.75 -23.20 16.26
CA SER A 598 13.00 -24.29 15.29
C SER A 598 11.99 -25.42 15.47
N THR A 599 11.36 -25.84 14.38
CA THR A 599 10.46 -27.02 14.35
C THR A 599 11.20 -28.33 14.57
N LYS A 600 12.54 -28.34 14.44
CA LYS A 600 13.41 -29.50 14.71
C LYS A 600 13.87 -29.58 16.16
N GLY A 601 13.54 -28.59 17.00
CA GLY A 601 13.94 -28.52 18.41
C GLY A 601 15.41 -28.16 18.65
N VAL A 602 16.24 -28.00 17.61
CA VAL A 602 17.67 -27.65 17.67
C VAL A 602 18.05 -26.66 16.54
N LEU A 603 19.13 -25.87 16.74
CA LEU A 603 19.67 -24.85 15.82
C LEU A 603 21.21 -24.79 15.78
#